data_AF-A0A8T2IXL0-F1
#
_entry.id   AF-A0A8T2IXL0-F1
#
_cell.length_a   1.000
_cell.length_b   1.000
_cell.length_c   1.000
_cell.angle_alpha   90.00
_cell.angle_beta   90.00
_cell.angle_gamma   90.00
#
_symmetry.space_group_name_H-M   'P 1'
#
loop_
_entity.id
_entity.type
_entity.pdbx_description
1 polymer ?
#
loop_
_entity_poly.entity_id
_entity_poly.type
_entity_poly.pdbx_seq_one_letter_code
_entity_poly.pdbx_strand_id
1 'polypeptide(L)'
;MRTRQEKSNVKRFSHMIKDRSLRSSWEVKMRGRQEKKMLKELAVQLKEEKQHKIDEKKRRREENLKRRLENERKAEVVQVIRNTTKLKRARKKQLRCIEKRDTLNISFSGKIKAKKDTSAKGHSQKKIAVSS
;
A
#
# COMPACT_ATOMS: atom_id res chain seq x y z
N MET A 1 92.51 25.44 41.74
CA MET A 1 91.17 25.04 42.21
C MET A 1 90.12 25.56 41.24
N ARG A 2 89.05 24.79 41.04
CA ARG A 2 87.99 24.93 40.02
C ARG A 2 87.14 26.18 40.24
N THR A 3 86.51 26.68 39.18
CA THR A 3 85.05 26.90 39.22
C THR A 3 84.41 26.54 37.87
N ARG A 4 83.48 25.60 37.93
CA ARG A 4 82.64 25.09 36.85
C ARG A 4 81.50 26.10 36.64
N GLN A 5 81.42 26.72 35.47
CA GLN A 5 80.29 27.55 35.06
C GLN A 5 79.17 26.64 34.53
N GLU A 6 78.17 26.37 35.36
CA GLU A 6 76.95 25.67 34.94
C GLU A 6 75.94 26.71 34.43
N LYS A 7 75.93 26.93 33.11
CA LYS A 7 74.89 27.73 32.46
C LYS A 7 73.60 26.93 32.45
N SER A 8 72.67 27.25 33.34
CA SER A 8 71.34 26.67 33.35
C SER A 8 70.54 27.09 32.11
N ASN A 9 69.94 26.10 31.43
CA ASN A 9 69.09 26.31 30.26
C ASN A 9 67.72 26.85 30.70
N VAL A 10 67.63 28.14 31.00
CA VAL A 10 66.36 28.80 31.30
C VAL A 10 65.73 29.26 29.99
N LYS A 11 64.63 28.62 29.56
CA LYS A 11 63.88 29.05 28.38
C LYS A 11 63.32 30.45 28.61
N ARG A 12 63.45 31.31 27.59
CA ARG A 12 62.94 32.69 27.63
C ARG A 12 61.41 32.67 27.70
N PHE A 13 60.81 33.65 28.40
CA PHE A 13 59.34 33.80 28.49
C PHE A 13 58.64 33.87 27.13
N SER A 14 59.33 34.32 26.06
CA SER A 14 58.83 34.30 24.69
C SER A 14 58.61 32.90 24.10
N HIS A 15 59.20 31.85 24.68
CA HIS A 15 58.91 30.46 24.34
C HIS A 15 57.63 29.94 25.02
N MET A 16 56.99 30.74 25.88
CA MET A 16 55.69 30.41 26.45
C MET A 16 54.63 30.54 25.36
N ILE A 17 54.11 29.39 24.91
CA ILE A 17 52.98 29.34 23.97
C ILE A 17 51.77 29.96 24.69
N LYS A 18 51.33 31.12 24.23
CA LYS A 18 50.09 31.72 24.71
C LYS A 18 48.93 30.86 24.22
N ASP A 19 48.14 30.38 25.15
CA ASP A 19 46.98 29.56 24.82
C ASP A 19 46.00 30.37 23.97
N ARG A 20 45.45 29.74 22.93
CA ARG A 20 44.51 30.40 22.02
C ARG A 20 43.22 30.66 22.77
N SER A 21 42.55 31.77 22.49
CA SER A 21 41.28 32.08 23.15
C SER A 21 40.29 30.92 22.99
N LEU A 22 39.73 30.41 24.09
CA LEU A 22 38.73 29.32 24.08
C LEU A 22 37.45 29.66 23.31
N ARG A 23 37.26 30.93 22.90
CA ARG A 23 36.10 31.39 22.14
C ARG A 23 36.33 31.24 20.64
N SER A 24 35.43 30.50 19.99
CA SER A 24 35.33 30.48 18.53
C SER A 24 34.84 31.82 17.98
N SER A 25 35.37 32.22 16.83
CA SER A 25 34.92 33.41 16.10
C SER A 25 33.48 33.26 15.65
N TRP A 26 32.82 34.40 15.37
CA TRP A 26 31.44 34.41 14.90
C TRP A 26 31.25 33.62 13.60
N GLU A 27 32.20 33.74 12.66
CA GLU A 27 32.19 33.03 11.39
C GLU A 27 32.17 31.50 11.59
N VAL A 28 33.01 30.99 12.50
CA VAL A 28 33.05 29.55 12.83
C VAL A 28 31.72 29.09 13.43
N LYS A 29 31.07 29.93 14.24
CA LYS A 29 29.72 29.63 14.78
C LYS A 29 28.67 29.60 13.68
N MET A 30 28.73 30.53 12.72
CA MET A 30 27.79 30.57 11.59
C MET A 30 27.96 29.35 10.68
N ARG A 31 29.20 28.97 10.38
CA ARG A 31 29.52 27.75 9.63
C ARG A 31 28.98 26.51 10.31
N GLY A 32 29.22 26.36 11.63
CA GLY A 32 28.68 25.23 12.39
C GLY A 32 27.15 25.21 12.47
N ARG A 33 26.47 26.36 12.42
CA ARG A 33 25.00 26.42 12.33
C ARG A 33 24.50 25.96 10.96
N GLN A 34 25.17 26.37 9.89
CA GLN A 34 24.85 25.95 8.52
C GLN A 34 25.06 24.44 8.35
N GLU A 35 26.20 23.92 8.77
CA GLU A 35 26.49 22.47 8.75
C GLU A 35 25.44 21.66 9.50
N LYS A 36 25.07 22.09 10.71
CA LYS A 36 24.00 21.45 11.48
C LYS A 36 22.63 21.51 10.79
N LYS A 37 22.34 22.58 10.05
CA LYS A 37 21.10 22.70 9.27
C LYS A 37 21.10 21.68 8.13
N MET A 38 22.16 21.63 7.34
CA MET A 38 22.30 20.67 6.23
C MET A 38 22.22 19.21 6.71
N LEU A 39 22.88 18.90 7.83
CA LEU A 39 22.82 17.55 8.42
C LEU A 39 21.41 17.15 8.87
N LYS A 40 20.65 18.09 9.43
CA LYS A 40 19.25 17.85 9.83
C LYS A 40 18.37 17.60 8.61
N GLU A 41 18.51 18.40 7.57
CA GLU A 41 17.76 18.23 6.32
C GLU A 41 18.05 16.87 5.69
N LEU A 42 19.32 16.46 5.63
CA LEU A 42 19.71 15.15 5.12
C LEU A 42 19.14 14.01 5.98
N ALA A 43 19.17 14.14 7.31
CA ALA A 43 18.60 13.14 8.22
C ALA A 43 17.08 12.98 8.03
N VAL A 44 16.37 14.08 7.78
CA VAL A 44 14.93 14.06 7.46
C VAL A 44 14.68 13.33 6.14
N GLN A 45 15.42 13.68 5.08
CA GLN A 45 15.30 13.03 3.77
C GLN A 45 15.51 11.50 3.86
N LEU A 46 16.56 11.06 4.59
CA LEU A 46 16.82 9.62 4.79
C LEU A 46 15.67 8.91 5.53
N LYS A 47 15.06 9.59 6.50
CA LYS A 47 13.91 9.04 7.24
C LYS A 47 12.68 8.94 6.35
N GLU A 48 12.41 9.97 5.54
CA GLU A 48 11.31 10.00 4.58
C GLU A 48 11.46 8.90 3.52
N GLU A 49 12.64 8.73 2.94
CA GLU A 49 12.91 7.65 1.99
C GLU A 49 12.68 6.26 2.61
N LYS A 50 13.14 6.06 3.85
CA LYS A 50 12.91 4.80 4.57
C LYS A 50 11.42 4.56 4.79
N GLN A 51 10.69 5.59 5.17
CA GLN A 51 9.25 5.53 5.40
C GLN A 51 8.50 5.22 4.09
N HIS A 52 8.82 5.93 3.01
CA HIS A 52 8.24 5.70 1.69
C HIS A 52 8.46 4.25 1.21
N LYS A 53 9.67 3.68 1.42
CA LYS A 53 9.97 2.28 1.10
C LYS A 53 9.13 1.29 1.92
N ILE A 54 8.83 1.60 3.18
CA ILE A 54 7.98 0.77 4.04
C ILE A 54 6.52 0.86 3.59
N ASP A 55 6.04 2.07 3.35
CA ASP A 55 4.65 2.31 2.95
C ASP A 55 4.35 1.70 1.58
N GLU A 56 5.28 1.75 0.63
CA GLU A 56 5.18 1.07 -0.66
C GLU A 56 5.04 -0.46 -0.50
N LYS A 57 5.87 -1.06 0.37
CA LYS A 57 5.77 -2.50 0.68
C LYS A 57 4.45 -2.85 1.35
N LYS A 58 3.96 -1.99 2.24
CA LYS A 58 2.67 -2.15 2.93
C LYS A 58 1.52 -2.07 1.92
N ARG A 59 1.50 -1.07 1.05
CA ARG A 59 0.51 -0.90 -0.02
C ARG A 59 0.48 -2.13 -0.93
N ARG A 60 1.65 -2.63 -1.36
CA ARG A 60 1.76 -3.86 -2.17
C ARG A 60 1.18 -5.09 -1.44
N ARG A 61 1.40 -5.22 -0.13
CA ARG A 61 0.82 -6.32 0.66
C ARG A 61 -0.70 -6.20 0.76
N GLU A 62 -1.21 -5.00 1.02
CA GLU A 62 -2.65 -4.73 1.09
C GLU A 62 -3.34 -5.00 -0.25
N GLU A 63 -2.75 -4.57 -1.36
CA GLU A 63 -3.25 -4.85 -2.71
C GLU A 63 -3.23 -6.35 -3.02
N ASN A 64 -2.15 -7.05 -2.68
CA ASN A 64 -2.08 -8.51 -2.85
C ASN A 64 -3.14 -9.23 -1.99
N LEU A 65 -3.37 -8.77 -0.77
CA LEU A 65 -4.39 -9.32 0.11
C LEU A 65 -5.80 -9.07 -0.46
N LYS A 66 -6.08 -7.85 -0.94
CA LYS A 66 -7.34 -7.51 -1.63
C LYS A 66 -7.55 -8.39 -2.86
N ARG A 67 -6.52 -8.60 -3.67
CA ARG A 67 -6.56 -9.51 -4.83
C ARG A 67 -6.82 -10.96 -4.41
N ARG A 68 -6.24 -11.43 -3.30
CA ARG A 68 -6.51 -12.78 -2.77
C ARG A 68 -7.96 -12.92 -2.32
N LEU A 69 -8.47 -11.98 -1.54
CA LEU A 69 -9.88 -11.97 -1.10
C LEU A 69 -10.85 -11.91 -2.28
N GLU A 70 -10.53 -11.11 -3.30
CA GLU A 70 -11.33 -11.04 -4.52
C GLU A 70 -11.20 -12.32 -5.36
N ASN A 71 -10.02 -12.92 -5.43
CA ASN A 71 -9.79 -14.21 -6.07
C ASN A 71 -10.47 -15.35 -5.31
N GLU A 72 -10.58 -15.29 -4.00
CA GLU A 72 -11.35 -16.25 -3.19
C GLU A 72 -12.84 -16.11 -3.49
N ARG A 73 -13.37 -14.88 -3.52
CA ARG A 73 -14.75 -14.61 -3.96
C ARG A 73 -14.99 -15.04 -5.41
N LYS A 74 -14.01 -14.88 -6.29
CA LYS A 74 -14.07 -15.31 -7.70
C LYS A 74 -13.85 -16.82 -7.87
N ALA A 75 -13.06 -17.47 -7.02
CA ALA A 75 -12.91 -18.92 -6.98
C ALA A 75 -14.17 -19.56 -6.40
N GLU A 76 -14.87 -18.86 -5.52
CA GLU A 76 -16.24 -19.15 -5.11
C GLU A 76 -17.28 -18.75 -6.19
N VAL A 77 -16.88 -18.36 -7.41
CA VAL A 77 -17.83 -18.26 -8.53
C VAL A 77 -18.35 -19.66 -8.85
N VAL A 78 -19.49 -19.96 -8.23
CA VAL A 78 -20.20 -21.22 -8.38
C VAL A 78 -20.76 -21.30 -9.79
N GLN A 79 -20.48 -22.41 -10.47
CA GLN A 79 -21.26 -22.78 -11.64
C GLN A 79 -22.64 -23.25 -11.16
N VAL A 80 -23.68 -22.45 -11.43
CA VAL A 80 -25.06 -22.81 -11.06
C VAL A 80 -25.51 -24.04 -11.85
N ILE A 81 -25.58 -25.19 -11.18
CA ILE A 81 -26.03 -26.44 -11.79
C ILE A 81 -27.56 -26.48 -11.77
N ARG A 82 -28.18 -26.05 -12.87
CA ARG A 82 -29.65 -26.10 -13.03
C ARG A 82 -30.20 -27.51 -13.22
N ASN A 83 -29.39 -28.46 -13.70
CA ASN A 83 -29.80 -29.82 -13.97
C ASN A 83 -28.89 -30.83 -13.25
N THR A 84 -29.45 -31.51 -12.25
CA THR A 84 -28.76 -32.45 -11.36
C THR A 84 -28.35 -33.76 -12.04
N THR A 85 -28.95 -34.11 -13.19
CA THR A 85 -28.56 -35.31 -13.97
C THR A 85 -27.13 -35.20 -14.52
N LYS A 86 -26.61 -33.98 -14.71
CA LYS A 86 -25.25 -33.75 -15.17
C LYS A 86 -24.20 -34.18 -14.14
N LEU A 87 -24.48 -34.02 -12.84
CA LEU A 87 -23.61 -34.52 -11.77
C LEU A 87 -23.57 -36.06 -11.76
N LYS A 88 -24.71 -36.71 -11.98
CA LYS A 88 -24.80 -38.17 -12.02
C LYS A 88 -24.03 -38.80 -13.19
N ARG A 89 -23.84 -38.04 -14.28
CA ARG A 89 -23.07 -38.45 -15.47
C ARG A 89 -21.57 -38.11 -15.39
N ALA A 90 -21.15 -37.29 -14.42
CA ALA A 90 -19.76 -36.87 -14.29
C ALA A 90 -18.87 -37.99 -13.73
N ARG A 91 -17.57 -37.94 -14.03
CA ARG A 91 -16.61 -38.94 -13.54
C ARG A 91 -16.45 -38.82 -12.02
N LYS A 92 -16.38 -39.96 -11.33
CA LYS A 92 -16.27 -40.06 -9.86
C LYS A 92 -15.08 -39.28 -9.27
N LYS A 93 -13.96 -39.14 -10.00
CA LYS A 93 -12.81 -38.34 -9.56
C LYS A 93 -13.10 -36.82 -9.55
N GLN A 94 -13.82 -36.31 -10.55
CA GLN A 94 -14.19 -34.89 -10.62
C GLN A 94 -15.21 -34.54 -9.53
N LEU A 95 -16.17 -35.43 -9.25
CA LEU A 95 -17.15 -35.26 -8.18
C LEU A 95 -16.51 -35.13 -6.78
N ARG A 96 -15.31 -35.68 -6.55
CA ARG A 96 -14.59 -35.56 -5.27
C ARG A 96 -14.03 -34.16 -5.00
N CYS A 97 -13.78 -33.38 -6.06
CA CYS A 97 -13.25 -32.03 -5.96
C CYS A 97 -14.35 -30.95 -5.97
N ILE A 98 -15.61 -31.33 -6.15
CA ILE A 98 -16.75 -30.40 -6.20
C ILE A 98 -17.30 -30.21 -4.79
N GLU A 99 -17.20 -28.99 -4.26
CA GLU A 99 -17.92 -28.57 -3.06
C GLU A 99 -19.30 -28.01 -3.43
N LYS A 100 -20.32 -28.36 -2.66
CA LYS A 100 -21.66 -27.79 -2.84
C LYS A 100 -21.72 -26.44 -2.13
N ARG A 101 -22.09 -25.40 -2.87
CA ARG A 101 -22.34 -24.04 -2.36
C ARG A 101 -23.78 -23.67 -2.74
N ASP A 102 -24.65 -23.54 -1.74
CA ASP A 102 -26.06 -23.27 -1.97
C ASP A 102 -26.28 -21.78 -2.31
N THR A 103 -26.67 -21.51 -3.55
CA THR A 103 -26.95 -20.16 -4.07
C THR A 103 -28.44 -19.81 -4.10
N LEU A 104 -29.29 -20.69 -3.53
CA LEU A 104 -30.76 -20.61 -3.64
C LEU A 104 -31.32 -19.28 -3.12
N ASN A 105 -30.68 -18.64 -2.14
CA ASN A 105 -31.14 -17.39 -1.51
C ASN A 105 -31.18 -16.17 -2.46
N ILE A 106 -30.45 -16.18 -3.58
CA ILE A 106 -30.40 -15.05 -4.53
C ILE A 106 -31.46 -15.18 -5.63
N SER A 107 -31.96 -16.39 -5.89
CA SER A 107 -32.78 -16.69 -7.08
C SER A 107 -34.29 -16.58 -6.86
N PHE A 108 -34.78 -16.65 -5.62
CA PHE A 108 -36.22 -16.61 -5.30
C PHE A 108 -36.83 -15.20 -5.23
N SER A 109 -36.03 -14.17 -4.92
CA SER A 109 -36.54 -12.80 -4.74
C SER A 109 -36.81 -12.04 -6.06
N GLY A 110 -36.16 -12.44 -7.16
CA GLY A 110 -36.23 -11.73 -8.45
C GLY A 110 -37.42 -12.09 -9.35
N LYS A 111 -38.13 -13.21 -9.10
CA LYS A 111 -39.18 -13.70 -10.02
C LYS A 111 -40.61 -13.34 -9.62
N ILE A 112 -40.86 -12.91 -8.38
CA ILE A 112 -42.22 -12.66 -7.87
C ILE A 112 -42.77 -11.31 -8.36
N LYS A 113 -41.92 -10.33 -8.72
CA LYS A 113 -42.38 -8.99 -9.14
C LYS A 113 -42.74 -8.87 -10.63
N ALA A 114 -42.37 -9.81 -11.49
CA ALA A 114 -42.48 -9.65 -12.95
C ALA A 114 -43.84 -10.05 -13.55
N LYS A 115 -44.83 -10.50 -12.74
CA LYS A 115 -46.11 -11.02 -13.27
C LYS A 115 -47.35 -10.16 -12.98
N LYS A 116 -47.23 -8.98 -12.34
CA LYS A 116 -48.41 -8.21 -11.92
C LYS A 116 -48.93 -7.17 -12.94
N ASP A 117 -48.20 -6.90 -14.03
CA ASP A 117 -48.49 -5.72 -14.87
C ASP A 117 -48.97 -6.01 -16.32
N THR A 118 -49.45 -7.22 -16.65
CA THR A 118 -49.79 -7.58 -18.06
C THR A 118 -51.28 -7.86 -18.33
N SER A 119 -52.21 -7.32 -17.53
CA SER A 119 -53.66 -7.46 -17.81
C SER A 119 -54.42 -6.13 -17.78
N ALA A 120 -54.08 -5.19 -18.66
CA ALA A 120 -55.01 -4.12 -19.05
C ALA A 120 -54.54 -3.42 -20.34
N LYS A 121 -55.08 -3.83 -21.49
CA LYS A 121 -55.49 -2.98 -22.63
C LYS A 121 -55.86 -3.85 -23.82
N GLY A 122 -57.15 -4.18 -23.91
CA GLY A 122 -57.74 -4.56 -25.19
C GLY A 122 -57.85 -3.31 -26.07
N HIS A 123 -57.31 -3.36 -27.29
CA HIS A 123 -57.55 -2.34 -28.30
C HIS A 123 -58.04 -3.00 -29.58
N SER A 124 -59.20 -2.53 -30.02
CA SER A 124 -60.08 -3.04 -31.07
C SER A 124 -59.44 -2.96 -32.46
N GLN A 125 -59.51 -4.03 -33.25
CA GLN A 125 -59.15 -3.98 -34.67
C GLN A 125 -60.31 -3.41 -35.49
N LYS A 126 -60.12 -2.18 -36.01
CA LYS A 126 -60.94 -1.64 -37.09
C LYS A 126 -60.60 -2.37 -38.39
N LYS A 127 -61.59 -3.07 -38.96
CA LYS A 127 -61.58 -3.48 -40.36
C LYS A 127 -61.85 -2.25 -41.23
N ILE A 128 -61.05 -2.02 -42.27
CA ILE A 128 -61.42 -1.15 -43.38
C ILE A 128 -61.30 -1.98 -44.66
N ALA A 129 -62.38 -1.96 -45.42
CA ALA A 129 -62.62 -2.72 -46.63
C ALA A 129 -62.06 -2.02 -47.87
N VAL A 130 -61.55 -2.86 -48.79
CA VAL A 130 -61.69 -2.86 -50.27
C VAL A 130 -62.10 -1.55 -50.95
N SER A 131 -61.33 -1.10 -51.95
CA SER A 131 -61.68 -1.21 -53.39
C SER A 131 -60.94 -0.19 -54.28
N SER A 132 -60.56 -0.71 -55.46
CA SER A 132 -60.41 -0.09 -56.79
C SER A 132 -59.53 1.14 -57.00
#